data_AF-A0A969P3I1-F1
#
_entry.id   AF-A0A969P3I1-F1
#
_cell.length_a   1.000
_cell.length_b   1.000
_cell.length_c   1.000
_cell.angle_alpha   90.00
_cell.angle_beta   90.00
_cell.angle_gamma   90.00
#
_symmetry.space_group_name_H-M   'P 1'
#
loop_
_entity.id
_entity.type
_entity.pdbx_description
1 polymer ?
#
loop_
_entity_poly.entity_id
_entity_poly.type
_entity_poly.pdbx_seq_one_letter_code
_entity_poly.pdbx_strand_id
1 'polypeptide(L)'
;MEEQVAEWLYDGVMALREGDREQALNLLMQVIEADERHEQGWLWLSGAVDTPEDQETALLNVLDINPSNVHARRGIEWLESQK
;
A
#
# COMPACT_ATOMS: atom_id res chain seq x y z
N MET A 1 16.43 8.86 9.08
CA MET A 1 16.14 7.60 8.36
C MET A 1 14.72 7.13 8.67
N GLU A 2 14.29 7.00 9.93
CA GLU A 2 12.86 6.70 10.22
C GLU A 2 11.92 7.90 10.00
N GLU A 3 12.38 9.12 10.31
CA GLU A 3 11.58 10.35 10.18
C GLU A 3 11.14 10.62 8.72
N GLN A 4 11.99 10.28 7.74
CA GLN A 4 11.69 10.44 6.33
C GLN A 4 10.64 9.43 5.83
N VAL A 5 10.68 8.20 6.35
CA VAL A 5 9.69 7.16 6.02
C VAL A 5 8.30 7.56 6.50
N ALA A 6 8.21 8.14 7.70
CA ALA A 6 6.95 8.64 8.24
C ALA A 6 6.39 9.80 7.41
N GLU A 7 7.24 10.71 6.92
CA GLU A 7 6.84 11.81 6.04
C GLU A 7 6.32 11.31 4.70
N TRP A 8 7.06 10.42 4.01
CA TRP A 8 6.61 9.83 2.75
C TRP A 8 5.31 9.05 2.90
N LEU A 9 5.15 8.31 4.00
CA LEU A 9 3.90 7.62 4.29
C LEU A 9 2.75 8.60 4.46
N TYR A 10 2.93 9.66 5.25
CA TYR A 10 1.91 10.67 5.48
C TYR A 10 1.50 11.37 4.18
N ASP A 11 2.47 11.88 3.42
CA ASP A 11 2.23 12.59 2.18
C ASP A 11 1.62 11.68 1.12
N GLY A 12 2.06 10.42 1.02
CA GLY A 12 1.49 9.44 0.10
C GLY A 12 0.02 9.14 0.40
N VAL A 13 -0.34 9.07 1.69
CA VAL A 13 -1.74 8.93 2.12
C VAL A 13 -2.56 10.19 1.83
N MET A 14 -1.98 11.38 1.99
CA MET A 14 -2.68 12.62 1.63
C MET A 14 -2.92 12.70 0.11
N ALA A 15 -1.91 12.39 -0.70
CA ALA A 15 -2.02 12.35 -2.16
C ALA A 15 -3.15 11.40 -2.63
N LEU A 16 -3.28 10.21 -2.03
CA LEU A 16 -4.40 9.31 -2.29
C LEU A 16 -5.76 9.95 -1.99
N ARG A 17 -5.87 10.68 -0.88
CA ARG A 17 -7.12 11.34 -0.49
C ARG A 17 -7.48 12.50 -1.41
N GLU A 18 -6.48 13.17 -1.95
CA GLU A 18 -6.63 14.26 -2.92
C GLU A 18 -6.88 13.75 -4.35
N GLY A 19 -6.71 12.45 -4.58
CA GLY A 19 -6.88 11.80 -5.88
C GLY A 19 -5.63 11.82 -6.76
N ASP A 20 -4.50 12.30 -6.22
CA ASP A 20 -3.20 12.25 -6.89
C ASP A 20 -2.54 10.89 -6.68
N ARG A 21 -2.95 9.91 -7.50
CA ARG A 21 -2.43 8.54 -7.44
C ARG A 21 -0.97 8.43 -7.84
N GLU A 22 -0.52 9.24 -8.79
CA GLU A 22 0.87 9.21 -9.25
C GLU A 22 1.82 9.66 -8.14
N GLN A 23 1.50 10.77 -7.46
CA GLN A 23 2.28 11.23 -6.32
C GLN A 23 2.22 10.22 -5.16
N ALA A 24 1.04 9.67 -4.88
CA ALA A 24 0.89 8.63 -3.86
C ALA A 24 1.76 7.41 -4.14
N LEU A 25 1.73 6.89 -5.37
CA LEU A 25 2.51 5.74 -5.79
C LEU A 25 4.01 6.01 -5.57
N ASN A 26 4.50 7.17 -6.02
CA ASN A 26 5.90 7.54 -5.88
C ASN A 26 6.33 7.58 -4.41
N LEU A 27 5.56 8.25 -3.54
CA LEU A 27 5.89 8.40 -2.12
C LEU A 27 5.80 7.06 -1.37
N LEU A 28 4.77 6.26 -1.64
CA LEU A 28 4.59 4.97 -0.98
C LEU A 28 5.62 3.94 -1.44
N MET A 29 6.11 4.03 -2.69
CA MET A 29 7.26 3.23 -3.13
C MET A 29 8.53 3.60 -2.35
N GLN A 30 8.78 4.88 -2.07
CA GLN A 30 9.93 5.28 -1.24
C GLN A 30 9.85 4.71 0.19
N VAL A 31 8.64 4.60 0.75
CA VAL A 31 8.43 3.92 2.05
C VAL A 31 8.86 2.45 1.98
N ILE A 32 8.46 1.74 0.92
CA ILE A 32 8.79 0.33 0.73
C ILE A 32 10.27 0.11 0.44
N GLU A 33 10.90 0.98 -0.37
CA GLU A 33 12.33 0.90 -0.65
C GLU A 33 13.17 1.12 0.61
N ALA A 34 12.70 1.95 1.54
CA ALA A 34 13.37 2.18 2.82
C ALA A 34 13.12 1.07 3.86
N ASP A 35 11.91 0.49 3.87
CA ASP A 35 11.54 -0.65 4.71
C ASP A 35 10.55 -1.58 3.99
N GLU A 36 11.09 -2.66 3.41
CA GLU A 36 10.31 -3.67 2.70
C GLU A 36 9.30 -4.40 3.62
N ARG A 37 9.47 -4.32 4.95
CA ARG A 37 8.56 -4.91 5.95
C ARG A 37 7.54 -3.91 6.49
N HIS A 38 7.40 -2.73 5.88
CA HIS A 38 6.50 -1.69 6.33
C HIS A 38 5.02 -2.00 5.97
N GLU A 39 4.33 -2.71 6.86
CA GLU A 39 2.93 -3.16 6.71
C GLU A 39 1.99 -2.07 6.17
N GLN A 40 1.99 -0.89 6.81
CA GLN A 40 1.06 0.18 6.46
C GLN A 40 1.39 0.82 5.10
N GLY A 41 2.65 0.73 4.66
CA GLY A 41 3.12 1.26 3.39
C GLY A 41 2.57 0.42 2.26
N TRP A 42 2.71 -0.91 2.38
CA TRP A 42 2.13 -1.88 1.45
C TRP A 42 0.60 -1.76 1.39
N LEU A 43 -0.04 -1.57 2.54
CA LEU A 43 -1.50 -1.43 2.59
C LEU A 43 -1.98 -0.19 1.82
N TRP A 44 -1.32 0.97 2.00
CA TRP A 44 -1.68 2.16 1.23
C TRP A 44 -1.27 2.06 -0.23
N LEU A 45 -0.13 1.43 -0.54
CA LEU A 45 0.34 1.23 -1.90
C LEU A 45 -0.68 0.44 -2.73
N SER A 46 -1.37 -0.53 -2.12
CA SER A 46 -2.45 -1.28 -2.78
C SER A 46 -3.60 -0.39 -3.30
N GLY A 47 -3.78 0.81 -2.74
CA GLY A 47 -4.77 1.79 -3.21
C GLY A 47 -4.24 2.78 -4.26
N ALA A 48 -2.92 2.81 -4.47
CA ALA A 48 -2.24 3.73 -5.38
C ALA A 48 -1.90 3.10 -6.74
N VAL A 49 -1.76 1.77 -6.79
CA VAL A 49 -1.47 1.02 -8.02
C VAL A 49 -2.68 0.93 -8.95
N ASP A 50 -2.42 0.78 -10.25
CA ASP A 50 -3.44 0.87 -11.30
C ASP A 50 -4.09 -0.47 -11.67
N THR A 51 -3.40 -1.59 -11.47
CA THR A 51 -3.86 -2.91 -11.90
C THR A 51 -4.36 -3.76 -10.74
N PRO A 52 -5.39 -4.60 -10.95
CA PRO A 52 -5.81 -5.59 -9.97
C PRO A 52 -4.67 -6.53 -9.53
N GLU A 53 -3.76 -6.87 -10.43
CA GLU A 53 -2.61 -7.74 -10.16
C GLU A 53 -1.58 -7.08 -9.22
N ASP A 54 -1.28 -5.80 -9.43
CA ASP A 54 -0.39 -5.04 -8.53
C ASP A 54 -1.07 -4.80 -7.18
N GLN A 55 -2.38 -4.57 -7.19
CA GLN A 55 -3.17 -4.44 -5.96
C GLN A 55 -3.14 -5.74 -5.15
N GLU A 56 -3.36 -6.89 -5.80
CA GLU A 56 -3.27 -8.23 -5.18
C GLU A 56 -1.88 -8.45 -4.59
N THR A 57 -0.82 -8.13 -5.34
CA THR A 57 0.57 -8.26 -4.89
C THR A 57 0.85 -7.44 -3.62
N ALA A 58 0.46 -6.16 -3.59
CA ALA A 58 0.65 -5.30 -2.43
C ALA A 58 -0.11 -5.83 -1.20
N LEU A 59 -1.35 -6.28 -1.37
CA LEU A 59 -2.17 -6.84 -0.29
C LEU A 59 -1.58 -8.16 0.24
N LEU A 60 -1.04 -9.01 -0.63
CA LEU A 60 -0.36 -10.24 -0.23
C LEU A 60 0.90 -9.96 0.59
N ASN A 61 1.68 -8.93 0.25
CA ASN A 61 2.82 -8.49 1.06
C ASN A 61 2.38 -8.03 2.46
N VAL A 62 1.26 -7.31 2.59
CA VAL A 62 0.69 -6.96 3.90
C VAL A 62 0.38 -8.23 4.71
N LEU A 63 -0.19 -9.26 4.08
CA LEU A 63 -0.56 -10.51 4.76
C LEU A 63 0.65 -11.39 5.09
N ASP A 64 1.73 -11.32 4.32
CA ASP A 64 3.00 -11.97 4.69
C ASP A 64 3.61 -11.33 5.95
N ILE A 65 3.58 -10.00 6.04
CA ILE A 65 4.07 -9.24 7.21
C ILE A 65 3.15 -9.43 8.41
N ASN A 66 1.84 -9.26 8.20
CA ASN A 66 0.80 -9.38 9.22
C ASN A 66 -0.39 -10.20 8.69
N PRO A 67 -0.38 -11.53 8.91
CA PRO A 67 -1.46 -12.41 8.47
C PRO A 67 -2.82 -12.08 9.09
N SER A 68 -2.85 -11.27 10.16
CA SER A 68 -4.06 -10.86 10.89
C SER A 68 -4.64 -9.53 10.40
N ASN A 69 -4.00 -8.84 9.43
CA ASN A 69 -4.51 -7.59 8.87
C ASN A 69 -5.88 -7.77 8.18
N VAL A 70 -6.92 -7.17 8.76
CA VAL A 70 -8.30 -7.32 8.29
C VAL A 70 -8.54 -6.56 6.98
N HIS A 71 -7.87 -5.43 6.77
CA HIS A 71 -8.03 -4.62 5.57
C HIS A 71 -7.46 -5.34 4.35
N ALA A 72 -6.28 -5.95 4.48
CA ALA A 72 -5.67 -6.70 3.40
C ALA A 72 -6.48 -7.94 3.00
N ARG A 73 -6.98 -8.73 3.98
CA ARG A 73 -7.86 -9.88 3.70
C ARG A 73 -9.12 -9.46 2.94
N ARG A 74 -9.78 -8.38 3.39
CA ARG A 74 -10.98 -7.86 2.71
C ARG A 74 -10.67 -7.38 1.29
N GLY A 75 -9.48 -6.80 1.06
CA GLY A 75 -9.04 -6.40 -0.27
C GLY A 75 -8.89 -7.60 -1.21
N ILE A 76 -8.25 -8.68 -0.74
CA ILE A 76 -8.12 -9.94 -1.50
C ILE A 76 -9.49 -10.55 -1.79
N GLU A 77 -10.35 -10.69 -0.78
CA GLU A 77 -11.71 -11.22 -0.94
C GLU A 77 -12.51 -10.40 -1.97
N TRP A 78 -12.36 -9.08 -1.96
CA TRP A 78 -12.99 -8.21 -2.95
C TRP A 78 -12.46 -8.47 -4.36
N LEU A 79 -11.14 -8.53 -4.56
CA LEU A 79 -10.52 -8.82 -5.86
C LEU A 79 -10.93 -10.18 -6.41
N GLU A 80 -10.97 -11.21 -5.56
CA GLU A 80 -11.41 -12.56 -5.93
C GLU A 80 -12.88 -12.58 -6.39
N SER A 81 -13.74 -11.74 -5.81
CA SER A 81 -15.15 -11.64 -6.20
C SER A 81 -15.38 -10.97 -7.57
N GLN A 82 -14.38 -10.29 -8.12
CA GLN A 82 -14.46 -9.61 -9.42
C GLN A 82 -13.95 -10.48 -10.59
N LYS A 83 -13.36 -11.65 -10.31
CA LYS A 83 -12.90 -12.63 -11.30
C LYS A 83 -14.06 -13.45 -11.86
#